data_AF-A0AAJ3PSY2-F1
#
_entry.id   AF-A0AAJ3PSY2-F1
#
_cell.length_a   1.000
_cell.length_b   1.000
_cell.length_c   1.000
_cell.angle_alpha   90.00
_cell.angle_beta   90.00
_cell.angle_gamma   90.00
#
_symmetry.space_group_name_H-M   'P 1'
#
loop_
_entity.id
_entity.type
_entity.pdbx_description
1 polymer ?
#
loop_
_entity_poly.entity_id
_entity_poly.type
_entity_poly.pdbx_seq_one_letter_code
_entity_poly.pdbx_strand_id
1 'polypeptide(L)' 'MPITRIERIVGGRVISRVERGADGNYACHHFGSNVDPVPCASLDDVADFLRANSRSGVRMNPDWRKISRNVYIDGVFLR' A
#
# COMPACT_ATOMS: atom_id res chain seq x y z
N MET A 1 -1.02 16.95 -2.03
CA MET A 1 0.44 16.72 -1.97
C MET A 1 0.70 15.32 -2.46
N PRO A 2 1.74 15.10 -3.27
CA PRO A 2 2.06 13.76 -3.79
C PRO A 2 2.47 12.85 -2.63
N ILE A 3 2.00 11.60 -2.68
CA ILE A 3 2.32 10.62 -1.65
C ILE A 3 3.80 10.24 -1.73
N THR A 4 4.47 10.36 -0.58
CA THR A 4 5.90 10.06 -0.46
C THR A 4 6.13 8.64 0.02
N ARG A 5 5.26 8.14 0.92
CA ARG A 5 5.36 6.80 1.48
C ARG A 5 4.05 6.19 1.92
N ILE A 6 3.99 4.87 1.88
CA ILE A 6 2.90 4.05 2.43
C ILE A 6 3.52 2.98 3.34
N GLU A 7 3.07 2.88 4.57
CA GLU A 7 3.67 2.04 5.61
C GLU A 7 2.64 1.13 6.27
N ARG A 8 3.07 -0.05 6.69
CA ARG A 8 2.33 -0.89 7.63
C ARG A 8 2.98 -0.82 8.99
N ILE A 9 2.25 -0.31 9.97
CA ILE A 9 2.75 -0.20 11.35
C ILE A 9 1.98 -1.18 12.26
N VAL A 10 2.69 -2.01 13.00
CA VAL A 10 2.10 -2.94 13.98
C VAL A 10 2.83 -2.78 15.30
N GLY A 11 2.09 -2.49 16.38
CA GLY A 11 2.69 -2.26 17.70
C GLY A 11 3.72 -1.11 17.72
N GLY A 12 3.50 -0.06 16.92
CA GLY A 12 4.42 1.08 16.80
C GLY A 12 5.67 0.84 15.94
N ARG A 13 5.81 -0.33 15.33
CA ARG A 13 6.95 -0.67 14.44
C ARG A 13 6.52 -0.73 12.98
N VAL A 14 7.31 -0.14 12.09
CA VAL A 14 7.15 -0.28 10.63
C VAL A 14 7.56 -1.70 10.24
N ILE A 15 6.60 -2.51 9.81
CA ILE A 15 6.82 -3.90 9.38
C ILE A 15 7.02 -3.98 7.87
N SER A 16 6.46 -3.03 7.13
CA SER A 16 6.61 -2.92 5.68
C SER A 16 6.41 -1.47 5.28
N ARG A 17 7.14 -1.03 4.26
CA ARG A 17 7.18 0.36 3.82
C ARG A 17 7.37 0.39 2.31
N VAL A 18 6.74 1.39 1.71
CA VAL A 18 6.82 1.73 0.30
C VAL A 18 7.17 3.21 0.21
N GLU A 19 8.16 3.57 -0.60
CA GLU A 19 8.61 4.95 -0.83
C GLU A 19 8.75 5.24 -2.33
N ARG A 20 8.69 6.52 -2.69
CA ARG A 20 8.83 7.00 -4.08
C ARG A 20 10.22 6.62 -4.62
N GLY A 21 10.29 5.89 -5.74
CA GLY A 21 11.55 5.58 -6.43
C GLY A 21 12.08 4.16 -6.25
N ALA A 22 11.40 3.29 -5.50
CA ALA A 22 11.57 1.86 -5.73
C ALA A 22 10.88 1.51 -7.07
N ASP A 23 11.58 0.78 -7.95
CA ASP A 23 11.20 0.42 -9.34
C ASP A 23 9.90 -0.43 -9.46
N GLY A 24 9.01 -0.34 -8.49
CA GLY A 24 8.02 -1.34 -8.20
C GLY A 24 6.70 -1.07 -8.90
N ASN A 25 6.40 -1.94 -9.86
CA ASN A 25 5.03 -2.26 -10.21
C ASN A 25 4.22 -2.50 -8.92
N TYR A 26 3.13 -1.76 -8.74
CA TYR A 26 2.23 -1.92 -7.60
C TYR A 26 1.06 -2.82 -7.99
N ALA A 27 0.83 -3.85 -7.18
CA ALA A 27 -0.31 -4.72 -7.29
C ALA A 27 -1.28 -4.45 -6.13
N CYS A 28 -2.27 -3.61 -6.40
CA CYS A 28 -3.36 -3.33 -5.49
C CYS A 28 -4.34 -4.53 -5.49
N HIS A 29 -4.84 -4.95 -4.35
CA HIS A 29 -5.70 -6.12 -4.23
C HIS A 29 -6.90 -5.79 -3.35
N HIS A 30 -8.10 -6.07 -3.84
CA HIS A 30 -9.32 -5.95 -3.03
C HIS A 30 -9.26 -6.83 -1.78
N PHE A 31 -10.06 -6.46 -0.78
CA PHE A 31 -10.21 -7.27 0.43
C PHE A 31 -10.57 -8.72 0.07
N GLY A 32 -9.86 -9.68 0.66
CA GLY A 32 -10.06 -11.11 0.41
C GLY A 32 -9.41 -11.65 -0.88
N SER A 33 -9.05 -10.80 -1.85
CA SER A 33 -8.35 -11.25 -3.06
C SER A 33 -6.83 -11.20 -2.90
N ASN A 34 -6.14 -12.20 -3.44
CA ASN A 34 -4.69 -12.27 -3.54
C ASN A 34 -4.20 -12.60 -4.97
N VAL A 35 -5.13 -12.81 -5.90
CA VAL A 35 -4.86 -13.31 -7.26
C VAL A 35 -5.28 -12.34 -8.36
N ASP A 36 -6.18 -11.39 -8.07
CA ASP A 36 -6.62 -10.38 -9.03
C ASP A 36 -6.00 -9.03 -8.66
N PRO A 37 -4.80 -8.70 -9.17
CA PRO A 37 -4.20 -7.40 -8.95
C PRO A 37 -4.89 -6.33 -9.81
N VAL A 38 -5.24 -5.22 -9.18
CA VAL A 38 -5.46 -3.94 -9.83
C VAL A 38 -4.09 -3.29 -10.00
N PRO A 39 -3.62 -3.05 -11.23
CA PRO A 39 -2.36 -2.38 -11.45
C PRO A 39 -2.48 -0.93 -11.01
N CYS A 40 -1.55 -0.49 -10.18
CA CYS A 40 -1.41 0.91 -9.76
C CYS A 40 -0.07 1.42 -10.33
N ALA A 41 -0.05 2.60 -10.96
CA ALA A 41 1.15 3.12 -11.64
C ALA A 41 1.99 4.05 -10.74
N SER A 42 1.38 4.59 -9.68
CA SER A 42 2.01 5.52 -8.75
C SER A 42 1.56 5.28 -7.30
N LEU A 43 2.29 5.87 -6.34
CA LEU A 43 1.85 5.87 -4.94
C LEU A 43 0.56 6.63 -4.71
N ASP A 44 0.28 7.63 -5.55
CA ASP A 44 -0.96 8.38 -5.51
C ASP A 44 -2.14 7.45 -5.87
N ASP A 45 -2.01 6.65 -6.93
CA ASP A 45 -3.03 5.65 -7.32
C ASP A 45 -3.23 4.59 -6.22
N VAL A 46 -2.15 4.11 -5.61
CA VAL A 46 -2.21 3.17 -4.49
C VAL A 46 -2.95 3.80 -3.31
N ALA A 47 -2.63 5.04 -2.97
CA ALA A 47 -3.25 5.76 -1.88
C ALA A 47 -4.74 5.97 -2.12
N ASP A 48 -5.14 6.35 -3.33
CA ASP A 48 -6.53 6.55 -3.69
C ASP A 48 -7.30 5.23 -3.68
N PHE A 49 -6.71 4.14 -4.18
CA PHE A 49 -7.28 2.80 -4.09
C PHE A 49 -7.50 2.36 -2.64
N LEU A 50 -6.50 2.56 -1.76
CA LEU A 50 -6.58 2.16 -0.34
C LEU A 50 -7.54 3.05 0.46
N ARG A 51 -7.67 4.34 0.12
CA ARG A 51 -8.68 5.25 0.69
C ARG A 51 -10.09 4.82 0.29
N ALA A 52 -10.29 4.49 -0.98
CA ALA A 52 -11.58 4.01 -1.48
C ALA A 52 -11.92 2.61 -0.96
N ASN A 53 -10.91 1.80 -0.62
CA ASN A 53 -11.07 0.42 -0.18
C ASN A 53 -10.25 0.15 1.09
N SER A 54 -10.71 0.61 2.24
CA SER A 54 -9.95 0.57 3.51
C SER A 54 -9.50 -0.83 3.97
N ARG A 55 -10.15 -1.89 3.50
CA ARG A 55 -9.81 -3.29 3.84
C ARG A 55 -8.87 -3.95 2.82
N SER A 56 -8.59 -3.27 1.72
CA SER A 56 -7.72 -3.76 0.65
C SER A 56 -6.25 -3.75 1.07
N GLY A 57 -5.39 -4.27 0.19
CA GLY A 57 -3.96 -4.22 0.40
C GLY A 57 -3.19 -3.99 -0.89
N VAL A 58 -1.90 -3.74 -0.77
CA VAL A 58 -1.00 -3.52 -1.90
C VAL A 58 0.24 -4.40 -1.76
N ARG A 59 0.73 -4.94 -2.87
CA ARG A 59 2.05 -5.59 -2.98
C ARG A 59 2.97 -4.74 -3.84
N MET A 60 4.26 -4.80 -3.55
CA MET A 60 5.28 -4.10 -4.32
C MET A 60 6.52 -4.98 -4.53
N ASN A 61 7.09 -4.93 -5.73
CA ASN A 61 8.42 -5.46 -6.05
C ASN A 61 9.52 -4.70 -5.26
N PRO A 62 10.60 -5.34 -4.77
CA PRO A 62 11.00 -6.74 -4.98
C PRO A 62 10.38 -7.76 -4.02
N ASP A 63 9.91 -7.35 -2.85
CA ASP A 63 9.52 -8.30 -1.80
C ASP A 63 8.13 -8.93 -2.04
N TRP A 64 7.28 -8.30 -2.86
CA TRP A 64 5.89 -8.66 -3.14
C TRP A 64 5.04 -8.93 -1.88
N ARG A 65 5.47 -8.42 -0.73
CA ARG A 65 4.77 -8.55 0.54
C ARG A 65 3.53 -7.69 0.52
N LYS A 66 2.38 -8.31 0.84
CA LYS A 66 1.11 -7.60 0.88
C LYS A 66 1.02 -6.76 2.16
N ILE A 67 1.01 -5.45 2.01
CA ILE A 67 0.57 -4.53 3.04
C ILE A 67 -0.96 -4.56 3.05
N SER A 68 -1.54 -5.09 4.13
CA SER A 68 -2.98 -5.03 4.35
C SER A 68 -3.21 -4.78 5.84
N ARG A 69 -4.07 -3.80 6.14
CA ARG A 69 -4.36 -3.28 7.49
C ARG A 69 -3.21 -2.53 8.15
N ASN A 70 -3.58 -1.68 9.09
CA ASN A 70 -2.72 -0.73 9.79
C ASN A 70 -1.84 0.06 8.82
N VAL A 71 -2.47 0.57 7.78
CA VAL A 71 -1.78 1.27 6.70
C VAL A 71 -1.71 2.75 7.05
N TYR A 72 -0.54 3.34 6.88
CA TYR A 72 -0.27 4.74 7.08
C TYR A 72 0.18 5.33 5.75
N ILE A 73 -0.50 6.37 5.28
CA ILE A 73 -0.12 7.12 4.08
C ILE A 73 0.50 8.43 4.54
N ASP A 74 1.79 8.63 4.27
CA ASP A 74 2.56 9.79 4.79
C ASP A 74 2.37 10.00 6.31
N GLY A 75 2.25 8.92 7.08
CA GLY A 75 2.01 8.96 8.53
C GLY A 75 0.54 9.12 8.96
N VAL A 76 -0.40 9.27 8.02
CA VAL A 76 -1.84 9.30 8.31
C VAL A 76 -2.42 7.90 8.29
N PHE A 77 -3.01 7.47 9.40
CA PHE A 77 -3.64 6.15 9.52
C PHE A 77 -4.91 6.03 8.66
N LEU A 78 -4.98 4.99 7.85
CA LEU A 78 -6.20 4.56 7.17
C LEU A 78 -7.02 3.63 8.08
N ARG A 79 -8.25 4.04 8.38
CA ARG A 79 -9.21 3.32 9.24
C ARG A 79 -10.03 2.29 8.47
#